data_AF-A0A1Y4RBB8-F1
#
_entry.id   AF-A0A1Y4RBB8-F1
#
_cell.length_a   1.000
_cell.length_b   1.000
_cell.length_c   1.000
_cell.angle_alpha   90.00
_cell.angle_beta   90.00
_cell.angle_gamma   90.00
#
_symmetry.space_group_name_H-M   'P 1'
#
loop_
_entity.id
_entity.type
_entity.pdbx_description
1 polymer ?
#
loop_
_entity_poly.entity_id
_entity_poly.type
_entity_poly.pdbx_seq_one_letter_code
_entity_poly.pdbx_strand_id
1 'polypeptide(L)'
;MARKRIFTEDLIAAFLEYDKISDIMRATGLSRNTVTRYRDDPQFQDILNQRRVQIIRRSVQKMQQSLTDCVNVLNRIINNDDISPQIRVNAIQIMMSQCKSWTETADLAERVEALERQSKEE
;
A
#
# COMPACT_ATOMS: atom_id res chain seq x y z
N MET A 1 -17.94 -20.02 -23.05
CA MET A 1 -17.51 -19.08 -21.98
C MET A 1 -17.36 -19.87 -20.69
N ALA A 2 -16.17 -19.94 -20.11
CA ALA A 2 -15.94 -20.70 -18.87
C ALA A 2 -16.67 -20.02 -17.70
N ARG A 3 -17.46 -20.79 -16.94
CA ARG A 3 -18.21 -20.31 -15.77
C ARG A 3 -17.22 -19.76 -14.74
N LYS A 4 -17.20 -18.44 -14.53
CA LYS A 4 -16.37 -17.78 -13.50
C LYS A 4 -16.74 -18.37 -12.14
N ARG A 5 -15.82 -19.07 -11.49
CA ARG A 5 -16.04 -19.58 -10.13
C ARG A 5 -16.17 -18.38 -9.19
N ILE A 6 -17.22 -18.40 -8.37
CA ILE A 6 -17.43 -17.40 -7.32
C ILE A 6 -16.75 -17.94 -6.06
N PHE A 7 -15.81 -17.17 -5.53
CA PHE A 7 -15.14 -17.46 -4.25
C PHE A 7 -15.75 -16.57 -3.16
N THR A 8 -15.91 -17.10 -1.95
CA THR A 8 -16.48 -16.36 -0.83
C THR A 8 -15.46 -15.35 -0.29
N GLU A 9 -15.94 -14.22 0.25
CA GLU A 9 -15.05 -13.20 0.84
C GLU A 9 -14.27 -13.74 2.05
N ASP A 10 -14.87 -14.62 2.88
CA ASP A 10 -14.17 -15.25 4.00
C ASP A 10 -12.99 -16.13 3.56
N LEU A 11 -13.14 -16.82 2.42
CA LEU A 11 -12.07 -17.63 1.84
C LEU A 11 -10.93 -16.73 1.33
N ILE A 12 -11.28 -15.65 0.62
CA ILE A 12 -10.30 -14.68 0.13
C ILE A 12 -9.57 -14.05 1.31
N ALA A 13 -10.28 -13.62 2.34
CA ALA A 13 -9.71 -13.01 3.55
C ALA A 13 -8.71 -13.97 4.23
N ALA A 14 -9.08 -15.24 4.43
CA ALA A 14 -8.18 -16.23 5.02
C ALA A 14 -6.89 -16.44 4.21
N PHE A 15 -6.96 -16.43 2.88
CA PHE A 15 -5.77 -16.55 2.02
C PHE A 15 -4.94 -15.27 1.93
N LEU A 16 -5.52 -14.11 2.25
CA LEU A 16 -4.78 -12.85 2.36
C LEU A 16 -4.07 -12.74 3.71
N GLU A 17 -4.66 -13.29 4.77
CA GLU A 17 -4.15 -13.23 6.14
C GLU A 17 -3.09 -14.30 6.43
N TYR A 18 -3.28 -15.52 5.92
CA TYR A 18 -2.43 -16.66 6.23
C TYR A 18 -1.70 -17.19 4.99
N ASP A 19 -0.39 -17.41 5.11
CA ASP A 19 0.43 -18.00 4.04
C ASP A 19 0.51 -19.53 4.14
N LYS A 20 0.50 -20.07 5.38
CA LYS A 20 0.61 -21.53 5.62
C LYS A 20 -0.71 -22.25 5.36
N ILE A 21 -0.64 -23.36 4.63
CA ILE A 21 -1.81 -24.21 4.31
C ILE A 21 -2.55 -24.65 5.58
N SER A 22 -1.82 -25.04 6.64
CA SER A 22 -2.41 -25.46 7.91
C SER A 22 -3.25 -24.38 8.59
N ASP A 23 -2.82 -23.12 8.49
CA ASP A 23 -3.51 -22.01 9.14
C ASP A 23 -4.77 -21.62 8.35
N ILE A 24 -4.71 -21.67 7.02
CA ILE A 24 -5.90 -21.50 6.16
C ILE A 24 -6.92 -22.61 6.41
N MET A 25 -6.47 -23.87 6.52
CA MET A 25 -7.37 -24.99 6.82
C MET A 25 -8.09 -24.76 8.16
N ARG A 26 -7.37 -24.29 9.19
CA ARG A 26 -7.96 -23.97 10.50
C ARG A 26 -8.94 -22.81 10.42
N ALA A 27 -8.62 -21.76 9.66
CA ALA A 27 -9.47 -20.58 9.52
C ALA A 27 -10.73 -20.82 8.67
N THR A 28 -10.65 -21.69 7.66
CA THR A 28 -11.72 -21.90 6.68
C THR A 28 -12.49 -23.22 6.86
N GLY A 29 -11.96 -24.15 7.67
CA GLY A 29 -12.49 -25.51 7.80
C GLY A 29 -12.29 -26.40 6.57
N LEU A 30 -11.55 -25.93 5.56
CA LEU A 30 -11.35 -26.67 4.31
C LEU A 30 -10.31 -27.79 4.45
N SER A 31 -10.48 -28.85 3.64
CA SER A 31 -9.48 -29.91 3.51
C SER A 31 -8.19 -29.38 2.87
N ARG A 32 -7.06 -30.04 3.17
CA ARG A 32 -5.76 -29.72 2.56
C ARG A 32 -5.83 -29.71 1.04
N ASN A 33 -6.44 -30.74 0.44
CA ASN A 33 -6.56 -30.86 -1.02
C ASN A 33 -7.35 -29.68 -1.62
N THR A 34 -8.39 -29.22 -0.93
CA THR A 34 -9.19 -28.07 -1.37
C THR A 34 -8.38 -26.77 -1.31
N VAL A 35 -7.64 -26.55 -0.21
CA VAL A 35 -6.78 -25.37 -0.04
C VAL A 35 -5.68 -25.34 -1.09
N THR A 36 -4.99 -26.47 -1.32
CA THR A 36 -3.97 -26.58 -2.37
C THR A 36 -4.57 -26.31 -3.75
N ARG A 37 -5.73 -26.91 -4.07
CA ARG A 37 -6.40 -26.67 -5.35
C ARG A 37 -6.76 -25.21 -5.57
N TYR A 38 -7.24 -24.49 -4.55
CA TYR A 38 -7.53 -23.07 -4.67
C TYR A 38 -6.26 -22.22 -4.75
N ARG A 39 -5.19 -22.62 -4.04
CA ARG A 39 -3.88 -21.98 -4.16
C ARG A 39 -3.35 -22.06 -5.58
N ASP A 40 -3.53 -23.18 -6.25
CA ASP A 40 -3.04 -23.39 -7.61
C ASP A 40 -4.04 -22.90 -8.68
N ASP A 41 -5.22 -22.41 -8.30
CA ASP A 41 -6.25 -21.91 -9.22
C ASP A 41 -5.87 -20.51 -9.73
N PRO A 42 -5.61 -20.32 -11.04
CA PRO A 42 -5.18 -19.03 -11.58
C PRO A 42 -6.23 -17.93 -11.42
N GLN A 43 -7.53 -18.26 -11.46
CA GLN A 43 -8.59 -17.27 -11.25
C GLN A 43 -8.60 -16.77 -9.81
N PHE A 44 -8.29 -17.64 -8.86
CA PHE A 44 -8.22 -17.28 -7.46
C PHE A 44 -6.98 -16.42 -7.15
N GLN A 45 -5.83 -16.76 -7.75
CA GLN A 45 -4.61 -15.96 -7.61
C GLN A 45 -4.76 -14.55 -8.19
N ASP A 46 -5.45 -14.39 -9.33
CA ASP A 46 -5.76 -13.07 -9.88
C ASP A 46 -6.61 -12.23 -8.90
N ILE A 47 -7.64 -12.83 -8.30
CA ILE A 47 -8.48 -12.16 -7.29
C ILE A 47 -7.65 -11.75 -6.06
N LEU A 48 -6.80 -12.63 -5.54
CA LEU A 48 -5.93 -12.34 -4.40
C LEU A 48 -4.96 -11.19 -4.72
N ASN A 49 -4.34 -11.21 -5.90
CA ASN A 49 -3.43 -10.15 -6.32
C ASN A 49 -4.16 -8.80 -6.46
N GLN A 50 -5.35 -8.78 -7.05
CA GLN A 50 -6.17 -7.57 -7.13
C GLN A 50 -6.52 -7.04 -5.73
N ARG A 51 -6.91 -7.92 -4.80
CA ARG A 51 -7.21 -7.53 -3.41
C ARG A 51 -5.97 -7.01 -2.68
N ARG A 52 -4.79 -7.64 -2.85
CA ARG A 52 -3.51 -7.16 -2.30
C ARG A 52 -3.17 -5.76 -2.81
N VAL A 53 -3.30 -5.53 -4.12
CA VAL A 53 -3.07 -4.22 -4.72
C VAL A 53 -4.03 -3.18 -4.12
N GLN A 54 -5.30 -3.52 -3.94
CA GLN A 54 -6.28 -2.62 -3.30
C GLN A 54 -5.91 -2.29 -1.85
N ILE A 55 -5.49 -3.29 -1.07
CA ILE A 55 -5.02 -3.09 0.32
C ILE A 55 -3.82 -2.14 0.33
N ILE A 56 -2.81 -2.39 -0.51
CA ILE A 56 -1.62 -1.54 -0.61
C ILE A 56 -2.02 -0.11 -0.97
N ARG A 57 -2.88 0.08 -1.98
CA ARG A 57 -3.37 1.42 -2.38
C ARG A 57 -4.04 2.15 -1.22
N ARG A 58 -4.93 1.47 -0.48
CA ARG A 58 -5.60 2.05 0.70
C ARG A 58 -4.61 2.40 1.81
N SER A 59 -3.64 1.53 2.07
CA SER A 59 -2.59 1.77 3.08
C SER A 59 -1.71 2.95 2.70
N VAL A 60 -1.30 3.06 1.44
CA VAL A 60 -0.53 4.20 0.92
C VAL A 60 -1.34 5.49 1.06
N GLN A 61 -2.62 5.48 0.69
CA GLN A 61 -3.50 6.65 0.84
C GLN A 61 -3.61 7.08 2.31
N LYS A 62 -3.78 6.13 3.24
CA LYS A 62 -3.81 6.42 4.67
C LYS A 62 -2.48 7.00 5.18
N MET A 63 -1.36 6.47 4.70
CA MET A 63 -0.03 7.01 5.01
C MET A 63 0.11 8.45 4.49
N GLN A 64 -0.32 8.72 3.26
CA GLN A 64 -0.32 10.05 2.66
C GLN A 64 -1.17 11.04 3.47
N GLN A 65 -2.35 10.63 3.93
CA GLN A 65 -3.20 11.45 4.80
C GLN A 65 -2.53 11.81 6.13
N SER A 66 -1.69 10.93 6.67
CA SER A 66 -0.95 11.17 7.92
C SER A 66 0.31 12.03 7.75
N LEU A 67 0.73 12.35 6.51
CA LEU A 67 1.99 13.07 6.28
C LEU A 67 2.01 14.45 6.93
N THR A 68 0.87 15.17 6.93
CA THR A 68 0.77 16.46 7.62
C THR A 68 1.06 16.34 9.11
N ASP A 69 0.56 15.27 9.75
CA ASP A 69 0.83 15.01 11.18
C ASP A 69 2.30 14.65 11.41
N CYS A 70 2.91 13.86 10.53
CA CYS A 70 4.33 13.55 10.59
C CYS A 70 5.21 14.82 10.48
N VAL A 71 4.85 15.75 9.57
CA VAL A 71 5.53 17.05 9.45
C VAL A 71 5.37 17.86 10.73
N ASN A 72 4.19 17.86 11.35
CA ASN A 72 3.97 18.54 12.63
C ASN A 72 4.83 17.95 13.75
N VAL A 73 5.00 16.62 13.79
CA VAL A 73 5.91 15.97 14.75
C VAL A 73 7.35 16.38 14.52
N LEU A 74 7.83 16.40 13.27
CA LEU A 74 9.17 16.88 12.95
C LEU A 74 9.35 18.34 13.37
N ASN A 75 8.38 19.22 13.09
CA ASN A 75 8.41 20.62 13.53
C ASN A 75 8.48 20.76 15.06
N ARG A 76 7.75 19.93 15.81
CA ARG A 76 7.86 19.92 17.28
C ARG A 76 9.26 19.51 17.74
N ILE A 77 9.85 18.50 17.10
CA ILE A 77 11.23 18.08 17.42
C ILE A 77 12.22 19.21 17.14
N ILE A 78 12.10 19.87 15.98
CA ILE A 78 13.00 20.93 15.53
C ILE A 78 12.97 22.15 16.47
N ASN A 79 11.80 22.51 16.98
CA ASN A 79 11.59 23.69 17.82
C ASN A 79 11.66 23.41 19.33
N ASN A 80 11.99 22.19 19.75
CA ASN A 80 12.12 21.84 21.15
C ASN A 80 13.59 21.97 21.60
N ASP A 81 13.87 22.95 22.46
CA ASP A 81 15.22 23.22 22.98
C ASP A 81 15.70 22.20 24.04
N ASP A 82 14.79 21.39 24.60
CA ASP A 82 15.15 20.28 25.50
C ASP A 82 15.68 19.05 24.74
N ILE A 83 15.48 19.01 23.41
CA ILE A 83 16.01 17.95 22.54
C ILE A 83 17.43 18.28 22.11
N SER A 84 18.27 17.24 22.06
CA SER A 84 19.67 17.41 21.65
C SER A 84 19.79 18.11 20.28
N PRO A 85 20.74 19.05 20.12
CA PRO A 85 20.96 19.73 18.84
C PRO A 85 21.15 18.78 17.66
N GLN A 86 21.80 17.64 17.87
CA GLN A 86 22.01 16.63 16.82
C GLN A 86 20.69 16.00 16.36
N ILE A 87 19.78 15.68 17.28
CA ILE A 87 18.46 15.10 16.93
C ILE A 87 17.64 16.13 16.14
N ARG A 88 17.72 17.42 16.53
CA ARG A 88 17.07 18.51 15.80
C ARG A 88 17.62 18.65 14.38
N VAL A 89 18.95 18.67 14.21
CA VAL A 89 19.60 18.71 12.89
C VAL A 89 19.18 17.52 12.02
N ASN A 90 19.13 16.31 12.58
CA ASN A 90 18.67 15.13 11.85
C ASN A 90 17.20 15.26 11.40
N ALA A 91 16.31 15.78 12.26
CA ALA A 91 14.91 16.03 11.91
C ALA A 91 14.77 17.07 10.79
N ILE A 92 15.57 18.15 10.84
CA ILE A 92 15.64 19.15 9.76
C ILE A 92 16.09 18.50 8.45
N GLN A 93 17.16 17.69 8.49
CA GLN A 93 17.70 17.03 7.30
C GLN A 93 16.68 16.09 6.65
N ILE A 94 15.95 15.31 7.46
CA ILE A 94 14.86 14.44 6.98
C ILE A 94 13.78 15.29 6.29
N MET A 95 13.35 16.38 6.93
CA MET A 95 12.31 17.26 6.38
C MET A 95 12.73 17.90 5.05
N MET A 96 13.95 18.42 4.96
CA MET A 96 14.48 19.04 3.73
C MET A 96 14.65 18.01 2.59
N SER A 97 15.20 16.83 2.90
CA SER A 97 15.39 15.75 1.92
C SER A 97 14.05 15.31 1.33
N GLN A 98 13.04 15.14 2.18
CA GLN A 98 11.72 14.70 1.74
C GLN A 98 10.98 15.78 0.96
N CYS A 99 11.11 17.05 1.37
CA CYS A 99 10.55 18.21 0.65
C CYS A 99 11.09 18.32 -0.79
N LYS A 100 12.40 18.11 -0.97
CA LYS A 100 13.01 18.09 -2.31
C LYS A 100 12.40 16.98 -3.18
N SER A 101 12.35 15.75 -2.67
CA SER A 101 11.80 14.60 -3.41
C SER A 101 10.31 14.77 -3.75
N TRP A 102 9.52 15.35 -2.85
CA TRP A 102 8.09 15.59 -3.10
C TRP A 102 7.85 16.72 -4.11
N THR A 103 8.65 17.79 -4.06
CA THR A 103 8.58 18.87 -5.05
C THR A 103 8.90 18.34 -6.45
N GLU A 104 9.96 17.53 -6.58
CA GLU A 104 10.31 16.87 -7.85
C GLU A 104 9.19 15.93 -8.33
N THR A 105 8.57 15.17 -7.41
CA THR A 105 7.45 14.28 -7.75
C THR A 105 6.21 15.05 -8.21
N ALA A 106 5.89 16.17 -7.56
CA ALA A 106 4.76 17.02 -7.92
C ALA A 106 4.94 17.67 -9.30
N ASP A 107 6.13 18.21 -9.57
CA ASP A 107 6.47 18.76 -10.90
C ASP A 107 6.36 17.69 -12.00
N LEU A 108 6.88 16.49 -11.74
CA LEU A 108 6.76 15.37 -12.69
C LEU A 108 5.30 14.96 -12.93
N ALA A 109 4.47 14.92 -11.88
CA ALA A 109 3.06 14.58 -12.01
C ALA A 109 2.31 15.61 -12.88
N GLU A 110 2.53 16.91 -12.63
CA GLU A 110 1.94 18.00 -13.43
C GLU A 110 2.35 17.90 -14.91
N ARG A 111 3.62 17.58 -15.17
CA ARG A 111 4.14 17.40 -16.53
C ARG A 111 3.53 16.19 -17.23
N VAL A 112 3.33 15.07 -16.53
CA VAL A 112 2.65 13.89 -17.08
C VAL A 112 1.20 14.22 -17.42
N GLU A 113 0.46 14.89 -16.52
CA GLU A 113 -0.92 15.31 -16.80
C GLU A 113 -1.03 16.27 -17.99
N ALA A 114 -0.05 17.16 -18.18
CA ALA A 114 0.01 18.01 -19.36
C ALA A 114 0.18 17.22 -20.66
N LEU A 115 1.08 16.21 -20.66
CA LEU A 115 1.31 15.33 -21.81
C LEU A 115 0.09 14.44 -22.11
N GLU A 116 -0.55 13.88 -21.07
CA GLU A 116 -1.75 13.08 -21.23
C GLU A 116 -2.94 13.88 -21.78
N ARG A 117 -3.02 15.18 -21.50
CA ARG A 117 -4.04 16.06 -22.09
C ARG A 117 -3.77 16.30 -23.57
N GLN A 118 -2.53 16.61 -23.93
CA GLN A 118 -2.13 16.83 -25.33
C GLN A 118 -2.37 15.58 -26.19
N SER A 119 -2.03 14.39 -25.68
CA SER A 119 -2.25 13.12 -26.38
C SER A 119 -3.72 12.71 -26.54
N LYS A 120 -4.66 13.32 -25.80
CA LYS A 120 -6.10 13.06 -25.91
C LYS A 120 -6.82 14.04 -26.84
N GLU A 121 -6.16 15.15 -27.20
CA GLU A 121 -6.67 16.17 -28.09
C GLU A 121 -6.27 15.93 -29.57
N GLU A 122 -5.36 14.99 -29.82
CA GLU A 122 -5.01 14.41 -31.13
C GLU A 122 -5.81 13.12 -31.44
#